data_AF-A0A923ZUF9-F1
#
_entry.id   AF-A0A923ZUF9-F1
#
_cell.length_a   1.000
_cell.length_b   1.000
_cell.length_c   1.000
_cell.angle_alpha   90.00
_cell.angle_beta   90.00
_cell.angle_gamma   90.00
#
_symmetry.space_group_name_H-M   'P 1'
#
loop_
_entity.id
_entity.type
_entity.pdbx_description
1 polymer ?
#
loop_
_entity_poly.entity_id
_entity_poly.type
_entity_poly.pdbx_seq_one_letter_code
_entity_poly.pdbx_strand_id
1 'polypeptide(L)'
;RVKALADKSNFSDVQKEVIDKYKNVFSTLLYTDDAIRDFINQYKSNPNYKNTIFIITGDHRLIPIPQKDNICRFHVPLIIYSPMQIKAEKFKGICSHMDIMPSIVALLNNKYKEKNIEEVPWIGSGLSNATTFVNNHDIPLTQYKGAFKDYISGNLFLSDDVLYIINDKFGLEPDYSNQEQIMINKKFSEYQKINMYVTQNDKIIPPEMVIANANIIKFTKEEIAIIEKYAQKKSTGEIYLIARNLAFNKNNEDALLLCNYILNINSNHFDTRTLKARIFAWSGNFEKSEKELSLVIERNPSYQDAYFAILDLYWWNKKPIKAQIIAVKAQLNLPNEIQFQKNILIAIKRFKTNLASPAGESRHK
;
A
#
# COMPACT_ATOMS: atom_id res chain seq x y z
N ARG A 1 -4.28 34.00 -8.86
CA ARG A 1 -5.39 33.20 -8.25
C ARG A 1 -5.00 32.54 -6.94
N VAL A 2 -3.84 31.87 -6.82
CA VAL A 2 -3.37 31.36 -5.51
C VAL A 2 -3.29 32.47 -4.44
N LYS A 3 -2.77 33.65 -4.79
CA LYS A 3 -2.77 34.82 -3.90
C LYS A 3 -4.20 35.21 -3.46
N ALA A 4 -5.12 35.36 -4.41
CA ALA A 4 -6.53 35.63 -4.12
C ALA A 4 -7.22 34.53 -3.29
N LEU A 5 -6.76 33.28 -3.38
CA LEU A 5 -7.21 32.20 -2.49
C LEU A 5 -6.72 32.45 -1.06
N ALA A 6 -5.43 32.77 -0.87
CA ALA A 6 -4.87 33.10 0.44
C ALA A 6 -5.50 34.35 1.07
N ASP A 7 -5.90 35.33 0.25
CA ASP A 7 -6.53 36.57 0.69
C ASP A 7 -8.01 36.39 1.11
N LYS A 8 -8.58 35.18 1.04
CA LYS A 8 -9.93 34.92 1.53
C LYS A 8 -10.00 35.12 3.05
N SER A 9 -11.01 35.86 3.51
CA SER A 9 -11.23 36.26 4.91
C SER A 9 -11.35 35.11 5.92
N ASN A 10 -11.62 33.89 5.45
CA ASN A 10 -11.96 32.76 6.32
C ASN A 10 -10.79 31.83 6.61
N PHE A 11 -9.59 32.10 6.07
CA PHE A 11 -8.39 31.32 6.37
C PHE A 11 -7.64 31.88 7.57
N SER A 12 -7.21 31.00 8.47
CA SER A 12 -6.30 31.35 9.56
C SER A 12 -4.92 31.73 9.02
N ASP A 13 -4.13 32.45 9.82
CA ASP A 13 -2.78 32.85 9.39
C ASP A 13 -1.88 31.65 9.09
N VAL A 14 -2.02 30.57 9.87
CA VAL A 14 -1.36 29.28 9.60
C VAL A 14 -1.76 28.71 8.23
N GLN A 15 -3.05 28.77 7.87
CA GLN A 15 -3.51 28.30 6.56
C GLN A 15 -2.95 29.16 5.42
N LYS A 16 -2.87 30.48 5.60
CA LYS A 16 -2.26 31.39 4.61
C LYS A 16 -0.79 31.09 4.43
N GLU A 17 -0.05 30.85 5.51
CA GLU A 17 1.37 30.50 5.47
C GLU A 17 1.61 29.16 4.74
N VAL A 18 0.74 28.16 4.97
CA VAL A 18 0.76 26.89 4.21
C VAL A 18 0.48 27.14 2.72
N ILE A 19 -0.51 27.96 2.37
CA ILE A 19 -0.79 28.29 0.97
C ILE A 19 0.41 28.98 0.32
N ASP A 20 1.05 29.90 1.04
CA ASP A 20 2.21 30.64 0.54
C ASP A 20 3.43 29.73 0.33
N LYS A 21 3.72 28.87 1.31
CA LYS A 21 4.81 27.89 1.26
C LYS A 21 4.64 26.86 0.15
N TYR A 22 3.40 26.42 -0.12
CA TYR A 22 3.09 25.39 -1.11
C TYR A 22 2.39 25.94 -2.36
N LYS A 23 2.67 27.20 -2.75
CA LYS A 23 2.03 27.89 -3.89
C LYS A 23 1.89 27.04 -5.16
N ASN A 24 2.94 26.32 -5.56
CA ASN A 24 2.91 25.50 -6.77
C ASN A 24 1.89 24.36 -6.67
N VAL A 25 1.78 23.73 -5.51
CA VAL A 25 0.80 22.66 -5.26
C VAL A 25 -0.62 23.22 -5.34
N PHE A 26 -0.88 24.36 -4.71
CA PHE A 26 -2.19 25.03 -4.79
C PHE A 26 -2.51 25.51 -6.20
N SER A 27 -1.50 25.92 -6.98
CA SER A 27 -1.68 26.26 -8.40
C SER A 27 -2.17 25.05 -9.20
N THR A 28 -1.60 23.87 -8.98
CA THR A 28 -2.06 22.62 -9.60
C THR A 28 -3.49 22.28 -9.19
N LEU A 29 -3.85 22.44 -7.91
CA LEU A 29 -5.22 22.21 -7.44
C LEU A 29 -6.23 23.15 -8.10
N LEU A 30 -5.88 24.44 -8.26
CA LEU A 30 -6.73 25.40 -8.97
C LEU A 30 -6.86 25.09 -10.46
N TYR A 31 -5.79 24.58 -11.09
CA TYR A 31 -5.87 24.08 -12.45
C TYR A 31 -6.81 22.87 -12.56
N THR A 32 -6.76 21.93 -11.62
CA THR A 32 -7.70 20.80 -11.59
C THR A 32 -9.15 21.27 -11.41
N ASP A 33 -9.40 22.26 -10.55
CA ASP A 33 -10.72 22.89 -10.39
C ASP A 33 -11.22 23.50 -11.71
N ASP A 34 -10.34 24.18 -12.45
CA ASP A 34 -10.65 24.71 -13.78
C ASP A 34 -10.96 23.61 -14.79
N ALA A 35 -10.13 22.56 -14.84
CA ALA A 35 -10.32 21.45 -15.76
C ALA A 35 -11.66 20.72 -15.51
N ILE A 36 -12.05 20.53 -14.25
CA ILE A 36 -13.36 19.96 -13.90
C ILE A 36 -14.49 20.88 -14.35
N ARG A 37 -14.38 22.19 -14.09
CA ARG A 37 -15.37 23.18 -14.54
C ARG A 37 -15.53 23.19 -16.05
N ASP A 38 -14.41 23.16 -16.78
CA ASP A 38 -14.40 23.18 -18.24
C ASP A 38 -14.97 21.88 -18.81
N PHE A 39 -14.63 20.72 -18.22
CA PHE A 39 -15.23 19.43 -18.55
C PHE A 39 -16.76 19.46 -18.40
N ILE A 40 -17.27 19.90 -17.25
CA ILE A 40 -18.72 19.99 -17.01
C ILE A 40 -19.36 20.98 -18.00
N ASN A 41 -18.72 22.13 -18.25
CA ASN A 41 -19.23 23.12 -19.19
C ASN A 41 -19.32 22.60 -20.62
N GLN A 42 -18.33 21.84 -21.07
CA GLN A 42 -18.36 21.19 -22.39
C GLN A 42 -19.43 20.09 -22.43
N TYR A 43 -19.53 19.29 -21.38
CA TYR A 43 -20.50 18.19 -21.28
C TYR A 43 -21.96 18.68 -21.29
N LYS A 44 -22.23 19.95 -20.94
CA LYS A 44 -23.57 20.56 -21.06
C LYS A 44 -24.17 20.47 -22.46
N SER A 45 -23.34 20.37 -23.51
CA SER A 45 -23.80 20.20 -24.90
C SER A 45 -24.37 18.81 -25.19
N ASN A 46 -24.09 17.82 -24.34
CA ASN A 46 -24.59 16.46 -24.49
C ASN A 46 -26.11 16.41 -24.16
N PRO A 47 -26.96 15.82 -25.02
CA PRO A 47 -28.40 15.67 -24.75
C PRO A 47 -28.72 15.00 -23.40
N ASN A 48 -27.83 14.14 -22.91
CA ASN A 48 -27.98 13.42 -21.65
C ASN A 48 -27.56 14.23 -20.42
N TYR A 49 -27.02 15.44 -20.56
CA TYR A 49 -26.52 16.24 -19.44
C TYR A 49 -27.55 16.35 -18.31
N LYS A 50 -28.80 16.70 -18.64
CA LYS A 50 -29.90 16.84 -17.66
C LYS A 50 -30.15 15.58 -16.82
N ASN A 51 -29.78 14.40 -17.32
CA ASN A 51 -29.96 13.11 -16.66
C ASN A 51 -28.59 12.44 -16.35
N THR A 52 -27.58 13.25 -16.01
CA THR A 52 -26.25 12.75 -15.65
C THR A 52 -25.98 12.99 -14.16
N ILE A 53 -25.36 12.00 -13.51
CA ILE A 53 -24.78 12.13 -12.17
C ILE A 53 -23.26 12.07 -12.34
N PHE A 54 -22.58 13.09 -11.85
CA PHE A 54 -21.13 13.16 -11.78
C PHE A 54 -20.68 12.75 -10.38
N ILE A 55 -19.77 11.78 -10.31
CA ILE A 55 -19.11 11.35 -9.07
C ILE A 55 -17.63 11.70 -9.23
N ILE A 56 -17.17 12.68 -8.47
CA ILE A 56 -15.81 13.23 -8.58
C ILE A 56 -15.08 12.92 -7.28
N THR A 57 -13.95 12.23 -7.38
CA THR A 57 -13.16 11.84 -6.21
C THR A 57 -11.65 11.86 -6.49
N GLY A 58 -10.86 11.93 -5.43
CA GLY A 58 -9.42 11.70 -5.48
C GLY A 58 -9.08 10.25 -5.14
N ASP A 59 -7.94 9.76 -5.60
CA ASP A 59 -7.44 8.41 -5.31
C ASP A 59 -6.43 8.39 -4.16
N HIS A 60 -5.68 9.49 -3.96
CA HIS A 60 -4.76 9.65 -2.84
C HIS A 60 -4.56 11.12 -2.46
N ARG A 61 -4.01 11.36 -1.26
CA ARG A 61 -3.62 12.71 -0.81
C ARG A 61 -2.24 13.11 -1.32
N LEU A 62 -2.07 14.40 -1.60
CA LEU A 62 -0.80 14.99 -2.00
C LEU A 62 0.22 14.95 -0.85
N ILE A 63 1.35 14.28 -1.09
CA ILE A 63 2.46 14.07 -0.15
C ILE A 63 3.20 15.36 0.28
N PRO A 64 3.41 16.40 -0.56
CA PRO A 64 4.26 17.53 -0.15
C PRO A 64 3.66 18.42 0.95
N ILE A 65 2.34 18.36 1.18
CA ILE A 65 1.67 19.13 2.23
C ILE A 65 1.66 18.30 3.52
N PRO A 66 2.17 18.83 4.65
CA PRO A 66 2.16 18.14 5.94
C PRO A 66 0.77 17.62 6.29
N GLN A 67 0.73 16.39 6.80
CA GLN A 67 -0.49 15.75 7.25
C GLN A 67 -0.67 16.00 8.75
N LYS A 68 -1.93 16.16 9.18
CA LYS A 68 -2.26 16.39 10.60
C LYS A 68 -1.98 15.13 11.42
N ASP A 69 -2.34 13.98 10.88
CA ASP A 69 -2.32 12.67 11.52
C ASP A 69 -2.31 11.55 10.45
N ASN A 70 -2.30 10.28 10.88
CA ASN A 70 -2.20 9.13 9.97
C ASN A 70 -3.46 8.93 9.11
N ILE A 71 -4.65 9.18 9.65
CA ILE A 71 -5.91 8.98 8.91
C ILE A 71 -6.08 10.00 7.77
N CYS A 72 -5.48 11.18 7.92
CA CYS A 72 -5.50 12.25 6.93
C CYS A 72 -5.02 11.84 5.53
N ARG A 73 -4.18 10.80 5.39
CA ARG A 73 -3.71 10.30 4.09
C ARG A 73 -4.83 9.71 3.22
N PHE A 74 -5.90 9.21 3.87
CA PHE A 74 -7.04 8.56 3.22
C PHE A 74 -8.19 9.54 2.94
N HIS A 75 -8.08 10.78 3.45
CA HIS A 75 -9.12 11.78 3.28
C HIS A 75 -8.98 12.48 1.93
N VAL A 76 -9.78 12.02 0.98
CA VAL A 76 -9.91 12.55 -0.38
C VAL A 76 -11.32 13.14 -0.58
N PRO A 77 -11.51 14.09 -1.52
CA PRO A 77 -12.85 14.59 -1.81
C PRO A 77 -13.72 13.49 -2.40
N LEU A 78 -15.02 13.52 -2.09
CA LEU A 78 -16.07 12.81 -2.80
C LEU A 78 -17.22 13.80 -3.04
N ILE A 79 -17.40 14.21 -4.29
CA ILE A 79 -18.41 15.19 -4.70
C ILE A 79 -19.38 14.48 -5.64
N ILE A 80 -20.67 14.53 -5.31
CA ILE A 80 -21.74 14.05 -6.17
C ILE A 80 -22.50 15.27 -6.68
N TYR A 81 -22.55 15.43 -8.00
CA TYR A 81 -23.19 16.54 -8.68
C TYR A 81 -24.18 16.06 -9.74
N SER A 82 -25.32 16.71 -9.85
CA SER A 82 -26.28 16.51 -10.93
C SER A 82 -26.92 17.85 -11.31
N PRO A 83 -27.23 18.09 -12.60
CA PRO A 83 -27.96 19.28 -13.01
C PRO A 83 -29.46 19.21 -12.70
N MET A 84 -29.99 18.03 -12.36
CA MET A 84 -31.30 17.96 -11.70
C MET A 84 -31.16 18.72 -10.39
N GLN A 85 -32.11 19.60 -10.03
CA GLN A 85 -31.99 20.51 -8.88
C GLN A 85 -31.91 19.75 -7.54
N ILE A 86 -30.72 19.22 -7.21
CA ILE A 86 -30.39 18.61 -5.94
C ILE A 86 -29.95 19.73 -5.00
N LYS A 87 -30.62 19.85 -3.86
CA LYS A 87 -30.20 20.77 -2.79
C LYS A 87 -28.77 20.41 -2.37
N ALA A 88 -27.87 21.39 -2.37
CA ALA A 88 -26.51 21.20 -1.88
C ALA A 88 -26.54 20.82 -0.39
N GLU A 89 -25.82 19.76 -0.03
CA GLU A 89 -25.74 19.23 1.33
C GLU A 89 -24.34 18.70 1.62
N LYS A 90 -23.91 18.74 2.88
CA LYS A 90 -22.63 18.16 3.31
C LYS A 90 -22.87 17.07 4.33
N PHE A 91 -22.54 15.84 3.96
CA PHE A 91 -22.58 14.70 4.86
C PHE A 91 -21.32 14.67 5.73
N LYS A 92 -21.50 14.31 7.01
CA LYS A 92 -20.44 14.17 8.00
C LYS A 92 -20.18 12.72 8.41
N GLY A 93 -21.00 11.80 7.93
CA GLY A 93 -20.76 10.37 8.11
C GLY A 93 -19.49 9.91 7.41
N ILE A 94 -18.72 9.05 8.05
CA ILE A 94 -17.54 8.44 7.43
C ILE A 94 -18.01 7.46 6.33
N CYS A 95 -17.27 7.45 5.23
CA CYS A 95 -17.45 6.52 4.12
C CYS A 95 -16.13 6.34 3.37
N SER A 96 -16.09 5.39 2.44
CA SER A 96 -14.95 5.06 1.61
C SER A 96 -15.32 4.93 0.13
N HIS A 97 -14.33 4.78 -0.75
CA HIS A 97 -14.60 4.44 -2.16
C HIS A 97 -15.35 3.12 -2.33
N MET A 98 -15.21 2.17 -1.39
CA MET A 98 -15.93 0.89 -1.43
C MET A 98 -17.44 1.08 -1.30
N ASP A 99 -17.88 2.23 -0.80
CA ASP A 99 -19.28 2.54 -0.55
C ASP A 99 -19.98 3.17 -1.76
N ILE A 100 -19.24 3.57 -2.80
CA ILE A 100 -19.81 4.22 -3.98
C ILE A 100 -20.69 3.24 -4.77
N MET A 101 -20.15 2.07 -5.12
CA MET A 101 -20.87 1.06 -5.89
C MET A 101 -22.16 0.57 -5.21
N PRO A 102 -22.13 0.11 -3.93
CA PRO A 102 -23.36 -0.30 -3.23
C PRO A 102 -24.40 0.83 -3.18
N SER A 103 -23.99 2.10 -3.08
CA SER A 103 -24.92 3.24 -3.09
C SER A 103 -25.61 3.43 -4.42
N ILE A 104 -24.88 3.30 -5.52
CA ILE A 104 -25.44 3.41 -6.88
C ILE A 104 -26.41 2.27 -7.12
N VAL A 105 -26.04 1.05 -6.75
CA VAL A 105 -26.91 -0.13 -6.89
C VAL A 105 -28.16 0.01 -6.03
N ALA A 106 -28.03 0.46 -4.78
CA ALA A 106 -29.18 0.72 -3.92
C ALA A 106 -30.12 1.79 -4.51
N LEU A 107 -29.57 2.87 -5.09
CA LEU A 107 -30.34 3.90 -5.79
C LEU A 107 -31.12 3.32 -6.98
N LEU A 108 -30.46 2.50 -7.81
CA LEU A 108 -31.06 1.85 -8.97
C LEU A 108 -32.16 0.87 -8.55
N ASN A 109 -31.89 -0.01 -7.60
CA ASN A 109 -32.85 -1.00 -7.11
C ASN A 109 -34.08 -0.35 -6.50
N ASN A 110 -33.90 0.72 -5.72
CA ASN A 110 -35.02 1.48 -5.14
C ASN A 110 -35.91 2.10 -6.23
N LYS A 111 -35.31 2.66 -7.28
CA LYS A 111 -36.05 3.32 -8.36
C LYS A 111 -36.71 2.35 -9.34
N TYR A 112 -36.00 1.30 -9.76
CA TYR A 112 -36.40 0.42 -10.85
C TYR A 112 -36.98 -0.93 -10.39
N LYS A 113 -36.98 -1.22 -9.08
CA LYS A 113 -37.46 -2.49 -8.49
C LYS A 113 -36.83 -3.72 -9.16
N GLU A 114 -35.57 -3.58 -9.58
CA GLU A 114 -34.75 -4.65 -10.13
C GLU A 114 -34.55 -5.78 -9.11
N LYS A 115 -34.20 -6.98 -9.59
CA LYS A 115 -33.95 -8.14 -8.72
C LYS A 115 -32.79 -7.87 -7.77
N ASN A 116 -32.94 -8.32 -6.53
CA ASN A 116 -31.84 -8.35 -5.56
C ASN A 116 -30.64 -9.08 -6.18
N ILE A 117 -29.49 -8.41 -6.18
CA ILE A 117 -28.22 -9.02 -6.57
C ILE A 117 -27.72 -9.80 -5.35
N GLU A 118 -27.77 -11.13 -5.41
CA GLU A 118 -27.38 -12.00 -4.30
C GLU A 118 -25.86 -12.02 -4.07
N GLU A 119 -25.08 -11.95 -5.16
CA GLU A 119 -23.62 -12.00 -5.12
C GLU A 119 -23.02 -10.72 -5.72
N VAL A 120 -22.15 -10.05 -4.95
CA VAL A 120 -21.56 -8.76 -5.32
C VAL A 120 -20.05 -8.77 -5.17
N PRO A 121 -19.30 -8.09 -6.06
CA PRO A 121 -17.83 -8.02 -5.99
C PRO A 121 -17.30 -6.90 -5.06
N TRP A 122 -18.11 -6.39 -4.12
CA TRP A 122 -17.71 -5.33 -3.18
C TRP A 122 -18.03 -5.69 -1.73
N ILE A 123 -17.30 -5.09 -0.80
CA ILE A 123 -17.45 -5.31 0.65
C ILE A 123 -18.09 -4.09 1.34
N GLY A 124 -18.13 -2.92 0.68
CA GLY A 124 -18.74 -1.72 1.23
C GLY A 124 -20.25 -1.86 1.44
N SER A 125 -20.78 -1.06 2.36
CA SER A 125 -22.19 -1.11 2.78
C SER A 125 -23.02 0.08 2.28
N GLY A 126 -22.37 1.07 1.66
CA GLY A 126 -23.03 2.25 1.09
C GLY A 126 -22.67 3.55 1.81
N LEU A 127 -22.89 4.67 1.13
CA LEU A 127 -22.53 6.00 1.61
C LEU A 127 -23.45 6.40 2.76
N SER A 128 -22.88 7.01 3.79
CA SER A 128 -23.67 7.59 4.88
C SER A 128 -24.38 8.85 4.40
N ASN A 129 -25.68 8.95 4.69
CA ASN A 129 -26.49 10.15 4.47
C ASN A 129 -26.56 11.05 5.72
N ALA A 130 -25.76 10.78 6.75
CA ALA A 130 -25.78 11.52 8.00
C ALA A 130 -25.17 12.91 7.85
N THR A 131 -25.91 13.92 8.31
CA THR A 131 -25.46 15.31 8.40
C THR A 131 -24.69 15.60 9.71
N THR A 132 -24.73 14.66 10.65
CA THR A 132 -23.93 14.63 11.88
C THR A 132 -22.82 13.57 11.76
N PHE A 133 -21.79 13.71 12.59
CA PHE A 133 -20.71 12.73 12.62
C PHE A 133 -21.24 11.40 13.14
N VAL A 134 -21.12 10.37 12.30
CA VAL A 134 -21.41 8.98 12.63
C VAL A 134 -20.45 8.11 11.83
N ASN A 135 -20.06 6.98 12.40
CA ASN A 135 -19.37 5.96 11.65
C ASN A 135 -19.84 4.58 12.11
N ASN A 136 -20.40 3.83 11.17
CA ASN A 136 -20.85 2.46 11.38
C ASN A 136 -20.16 1.49 10.39
N HIS A 137 -19.08 1.95 9.74
CA HIS A 137 -18.40 1.22 8.69
C HIS A 137 -17.20 0.45 9.23
N ASP A 138 -16.92 -0.66 8.55
CA ASP A 138 -15.71 -1.44 8.65
C ASP A 138 -14.88 -1.16 7.38
N ILE A 139 -13.77 -0.42 7.50
CA ILE A 139 -13.00 0.09 6.35
C ILE A 139 -11.56 -0.41 6.46
N PRO A 140 -11.17 -1.43 5.69
CA PRO A 140 -9.77 -1.77 5.47
C PRO A 140 -9.02 -0.68 4.72
N LEU A 141 -7.83 -0.33 5.19
CA LEU A 141 -7.02 0.74 4.60
C LEU A 141 -5.62 0.23 4.24
N THR A 142 -5.16 0.61 3.05
CA THR A 142 -3.86 0.20 2.53
C THR A 142 -2.94 1.41 2.42
N GLN A 143 -1.80 1.35 3.12
CA GLN A 143 -0.79 2.40 3.02
C GLN A 143 0.07 2.22 1.75
N TYR A 144 0.32 0.97 1.37
CA TYR A 144 1.12 0.56 0.22
C TYR A 144 0.47 -0.64 -0.47
N LYS A 145 0.80 -0.86 -1.76
CA LYS A 145 0.23 -1.97 -2.54
C LYS A 145 0.46 -3.31 -1.83
N GLY A 146 -0.63 -3.95 -1.42
CA GLY A 146 -0.62 -5.29 -0.84
C GLY A 146 -0.39 -5.37 0.67
N ALA A 147 -0.32 -4.25 1.39
CA ALA A 147 -0.20 -4.24 2.85
C ALA A 147 -1.39 -3.51 3.49
N PHE A 148 -2.35 -4.27 3.99
CA PHE A 148 -3.36 -3.77 4.92
C PHE A 148 -2.69 -3.63 6.28
N LYS A 149 -2.44 -2.40 6.70
CA LYS A 149 -1.86 -2.07 8.01
C LYS A 149 -2.83 -1.31 8.89
N ASP A 150 -3.85 -0.72 8.27
CA ASP A 150 -4.76 0.18 8.91
C ASP A 150 -6.19 -0.35 8.76
N TYR A 151 -7.01 -0.16 9.79
CA TYR A 151 -8.39 -0.63 9.81
C TYR A 151 -9.28 0.33 10.59
N ILE A 152 -10.46 0.63 10.07
CA ILE A 152 -11.49 1.39 10.78
C ILE A 152 -12.64 0.44 11.12
N SER A 153 -13.15 0.52 12.35
CA SER A 153 -14.39 -0.14 12.77
C SER A 153 -15.19 0.84 13.62
N GLY A 154 -16.23 1.44 13.03
CA GLY A 154 -16.92 2.56 13.66
C GLY A 154 -15.95 3.68 13.97
N ASN A 155 -16.01 4.30 15.15
CA ASN A 155 -15.09 5.39 15.48
C ASN A 155 -13.66 4.92 15.80
N LEU A 156 -13.37 3.62 15.82
CA LEU A 156 -12.04 3.10 16.10
C LEU A 156 -11.18 3.07 14.83
N PHE A 157 -9.92 3.46 14.96
CA PHE A 157 -8.91 3.41 13.92
C PHE A 157 -7.65 2.73 14.46
N LEU A 158 -7.33 1.56 13.91
CA LEU A 158 -6.08 0.84 14.17
C LEU A 158 -5.07 1.24 13.09
N SER A 159 -3.87 1.66 13.49
CA SER A 159 -2.78 1.98 12.56
C SER A 159 -1.43 1.61 13.17
N ASP A 160 -0.67 0.77 12.47
CA ASP A 160 0.64 0.23 12.93
C ASP A 160 0.57 -0.26 14.41
N ASP A 161 -0.46 -1.06 14.72
CA ASP A 161 -0.78 -1.63 16.04
C ASP A 161 -1.18 -0.64 17.14
N VAL A 162 -1.26 0.66 16.83
CA VAL A 162 -1.74 1.71 17.73
C VAL A 162 -3.22 1.98 17.48
N LEU A 163 -4.00 2.06 18.56
CA LEU A 163 -5.43 2.32 18.51
C LEU A 163 -5.72 3.81 18.74
N TYR A 164 -6.66 4.33 17.95
CA TYR A 164 -7.16 5.69 18.02
C TYR A 164 -8.69 5.72 17.95
N ILE A 165 -9.28 6.77 18.49
CA ILE A 165 -10.68 7.16 18.28
C ILE A 165 -10.71 8.32 17.27
N ILE A 166 -11.58 8.20 16.27
CA ILE A 166 -11.87 9.24 15.29
C ILE A 166 -12.96 10.15 15.86
N ASN A 167 -12.67 11.44 16.00
CA ASN A 167 -13.63 12.44 16.46
C ASN A 167 -14.38 13.14 15.31
N ASP A 168 -15.36 13.98 15.66
CA ASP A 168 -16.25 14.70 14.74
C ASP A 168 -15.55 15.72 13.83
N LYS A 169 -14.31 16.08 14.14
CA LYS A 169 -13.42 16.91 13.33
C LYS A 169 -12.48 16.08 12.46
N PHE A 170 -12.73 14.78 12.35
CA PHE A 170 -11.88 13.82 11.65
C PHE A 170 -10.43 13.89 12.15
N GLY A 171 -10.26 13.93 13.47
CA GLY A 171 -8.98 13.84 14.17
C GLY A 171 -8.87 12.57 14.97
N LEU A 172 -7.62 12.23 15.32
CA LEU A 172 -7.30 11.04 16.09
C LEU A 172 -6.98 11.40 17.55
N GLU A 173 -7.58 10.65 18.46
CA GLU A 173 -7.26 10.65 19.89
C GLU A 173 -6.76 9.25 20.25
N PRO A 174 -5.59 9.08 20.88
CA PRO A 174 -5.11 7.76 21.29
C PRO A 174 -6.10 7.08 22.21
N ASP A 175 -6.34 5.79 21.98
CA ASP A 175 -7.09 4.94 22.90
C ASP A 175 -6.21 3.79 23.42
N TYR A 176 -6.41 3.45 24.69
CA TYR A 176 -5.65 2.42 25.41
C TYR A 176 -6.57 1.32 25.95
N SER A 177 -7.80 1.21 25.44
CA SER A 177 -8.77 0.20 25.85
C SER A 177 -8.38 -1.16 25.28
N ASN A 178 -7.99 -2.08 26.17
CA ASN A 178 -7.71 -3.47 25.79
C ASN A 178 -8.92 -4.14 25.12
N GLN A 179 -10.15 -3.81 25.53
CA GLN A 179 -11.35 -4.42 24.96
C GLN A 179 -11.57 -3.99 23.51
N GLU A 180 -11.45 -2.70 23.22
CA GLU A 180 -11.60 -2.15 21.87
C GLU A 180 -10.47 -2.64 20.95
N GLN A 181 -9.24 -2.72 21.48
CA GLN A 181 -8.11 -3.25 20.74
C GLN A 181 -8.29 -4.72 20.37
N ILE A 182 -8.79 -5.57 21.26
CA ILE A 182 -9.10 -6.97 20.94
C ILE A 182 -10.19 -7.07 19.87
N MET A 183 -11.25 -6.26 20.00
CA MET A 183 -12.38 -6.27 19.07
C MET A 183 -11.96 -5.87 17.65
N ILE A 184 -11.25 -4.75 17.50
CA ILE A 184 -10.83 -4.26 16.18
C ILE A 184 -9.80 -5.19 15.54
N ASN A 185 -8.86 -5.73 16.30
CA ASN A 185 -7.90 -6.71 15.78
C ASN A 185 -8.57 -8.00 15.30
N LYS A 186 -9.61 -8.47 16.00
CA LYS A 186 -10.40 -9.63 15.57
C LYS A 186 -11.06 -9.35 14.22
N LYS A 187 -11.78 -8.23 14.09
CA LYS A 187 -12.41 -7.83 12.82
C LYS A 187 -11.40 -7.67 11.70
N PHE A 188 -10.26 -7.05 11.99
CA PHE A 188 -9.21 -6.87 11.01
C PHE A 188 -8.62 -8.20 10.53
N SER A 189 -8.38 -9.15 11.44
CA SER A 189 -7.93 -10.51 11.10
C SER A 189 -8.97 -11.26 10.27
N GLU A 190 -10.27 -11.10 10.57
CA GLU A 190 -11.36 -11.68 9.77
C GLU A 190 -11.37 -11.11 8.34
N TYR A 191 -11.25 -9.78 8.21
CA TYR A 191 -11.12 -9.13 6.90
C TYR A 191 -9.90 -9.67 6.13
N GLN A 192 -8.73 -9.77 6.76
CA GLN A 192 -7.52 -10.27 6.11
C GLN A 192 -7.69 -11.70 5.58
N LYS A 193 -8.41 -12.56 6.32
CA LYS A 193 -8.74 -13.93 5.87
C LYS A 193 -9.66 -13.92 4.66
N ILE A 194 -10.71 -13.10 4.68
CA ILE A 194 -11.65 -12.97 3.54
C ILE A 194 -10.92 -12.43 2.31
N ASN A 195 -10.15 -11.35 2.47
CA ASN A 195 -9.38 -10.76 1.39
C ASN A 195 -8.38 -11.77 0.81
N MET A 196 -7.68 -12.53 1.65
CA MET A 196 -6.78 -13.60 1.19
C MET A 196 -7.53 -14.68 0.41
N TYR A 197 -8.69 -15.12 0.91
CA TYR A 197 -9.51 -16.12 0.23
C TYR A 197 -10.00 -15.64 -1.14
N VAL A 198 -10.65 -14.47 -1.20
CA VAL A 198 -11.24 -13.92 -2.43
C VAL A 198 -10.16 -13.63 -3.48
N THR A 199 -9.03 -13.06 -3.08
CA THR A 199 -7.93 -12.77 -4.02
C THR A 199 -7.21 -14.01 -4.56
N GLN A 200 -7.32 -15.15 -3.85
CA GLN A 200 -6.73 -16.42 -4.27
C GLN A 200 -7.69 -17.29 -5.08
N ASN A 201 -8.96 -17.37 -4.67
CA ASN A 201 -9.94 -18.32 -5.21
C ASN A 201 -10.95 -17.66 -6.15
N ASP A 202 -11.43 -16.45 -5.84
CA ASP A 202 -12.50 -15.78 -6.58
C ASP A 202 -11.93 -14.78 -7.59
N LYS A 203 -11.01 -15.27 -8.43
CA LYS A 203 -10.37 -14.44 -9.45
C LYS A 203 -11.38 -14.08 -10.55
N ILE A 204 -11.73 -12.80 -10.64
CA ILE A 204 -12.61 -12.25 -11.69
C ILE A 204 -12.01 -12.47 -13.09
N ILE A 205 -10.68 -12.42 -13.19
CA ILE A 205 -9.96 -12.69 -14.45
C ILE A 205 -9.54 -14.16 -14.47
N PRO A 206 -9.97 -14.94 -15.48
CA PRO A 206 -9.53 -16.32 -15.63
C PRO A 206 -7.99 -16.43 -15.69
N PRO A 207 -7.37 -17.47 -15.12
CA PRO A 207 -5.92 -17.65 -15.14
C PRO A 207 -5.29 -17.57 -16.53
N GLU A 208 -6.05 -17.94 -17.57
CA GLU A 208 -5.65 -17.92 -18.97
C GLU A 208 -5.54 -16.49 -19.53
N MET A 209 -6.29 -15.53 -18.97
CA MET A 209 -6.35 -14.14 -19.42
C MET A 209 -5.39 -13.21 -18.67
N VAL A 210 -4.73 -13.68 -17.62
CA VAL A 210 -3.72 -12.90 -16.90
C VAL A 210 -2.46 -12.79 -17.78
N ILE A 211 -2.32 -11.68 -18.51
CA ILE A 211 -1.19 -11.37 -19.41
C ILE A 211 0.18 -11.33 -18.68
N ALA A 212 0.20 -11.44 -17.34
CA ALA A 212 1.41 -11.61 -16.53
C ALA A 212 1.95 -13.06 -16.44
N ASN A 213 1.44 -14.00 -17.23
CA ASN A 213 1.88 -15.40 -17.27
C ASN A 213 3.34 -15.63 -17.76
N ALA A 214 4.10 -14.59 -18.07
CA ALA A 214 5.49 -14.73 -18.51
C ALA A 214 6.47 -15.19 -17.41
N ASN A 215 6.11 -15.08 -16.11
CA ASN A 215 7.04 -15.34 -15.00
C ASN A 215 6.60 -16.44 -14.02
N ILE A 216 5.51 -17.18 -14.31
CA ILE A 216 5.11 -18.32 -13.47
C ILE A 216 6.08 -19.47 -13.72
N ILE A 217 6.77 -19.89 -12.67
CA ILE A 217 7.71 -21.01 -12.75
C ILE A 217 6.88 -22.30 -12.79
N LYS A 218 7.03 -23.11 -13.84
CA LYS A 218 6.44 -24.45 -13.89
C LYS A 218 7.35 -25.41 -13.14
N PHE A 219 6.77 -26.20 -12.24
CA PHE A 219 7.50 -27.19 -11.45
C PHE A 219 7.44 -28.57 -12.10
N THR A 220 8.53 -29.33 -12.02
CA THR A 220 8.54 -30.75 -12.44
C THR A 220 7.75 -31.61 -11.45
N LYS A 221 7.49 -32.88 -11.80
CA LYS A 221 6.78 -33.81 -10.89
C LYS A 221 7.56 -34.05 -9.61
N GLU A 222 8.88 -34.11 -9.71
CA GLU A 222 9.80 -34.29 -8.58
C GLU A 222 9.78 -33.05 -7.66
N GLU A 223 9.82 -31.85 -8.26
CA GLU A 223 9.70 -30.60 -7.53
C GLU A 223 8.35 -30.46 -6.81
N ILE A 224 7.25 -30.88 -7.46
CA ILE A 224 5.92 -30.89 -6.83
C ILE A 224 5.90 -31.82 -5.61
N ALA A 225 6.51 -33.00 -5.68
CA ALA A 225 6.57 -33.92 -4.54
C ALA A 225 7.34 -33.31 -3.36
N ILE A 226 8.41 -32.57 -3.63
CA ILE A 226 9.17 -31.83 -2.59
C ILE A 226 8.34 -30.68 -2.03
N ILE A 227 7.65 -29.92 -2.88
CA ILE A 227 6.75 -28.85 -2.44
C ILE A 227 5.66 -29.42 -1.54
N GLU A 228 4.98 -30.50 -1.94
CA GLU A 228 3.94 -31.14 -1.14
C GLU A 228 4.47 -31.62 0.22
N LYS A 229 5.65 -32.25 0.25
CA LYS A 229 6.31 -32.68 1.50
C LYS A 229 6.45 -31.54 2.51
N TYR A 230 6.80 -30.33 2.06
CA TYR A 230 7.03 -29.20 2.96
C TYR A 230 5.79 -28.31 3.16
N ALA A 231 4.99 -28.09 2.11
CA ALA A 231 3.95 -27.07 2.05
C ALA A 231 2.53 -27.58 2.29
N GLN A 232 2.31 -28.90 2.35
CA GLN A 232 0.97 -29.45 2.53
C GLN A 232 0.26 -28.87 3.76
N LYS A 233 -0.94 -28.29 3.52
CA LYS A 233 -1.83 -27.66 4.50
C LYS A 233 -1.18 -26.51 5.32
N LYS A 234 -0.13 -25.87 4.80
CA LYS A 234 0.55 -24.75 5.45
C LYS A 234 0.27 -23.43 4.74
N SER A 235 0.23 -22.36 5.51
CA SER A 235 0.19 -20.99 4.99
C SER A 235 1.53 -20.59 4.33
N THR A 236 1.50 -19.56 3.49
CA THR A 236 2.72 -19.00 2.87
C THR A 236 3.75 -18.55 3.90
N GLY A 237 3.32 -18.02 5.05
CA GLY A 237 4.20 -17.62 6.15
C GLY A 237 4.92 -18.82 6.78
N GLU A 238 4.23 -19.93 7.01
CA GLU A 238 4.84 -21.16 7.53
C GLU A 238 5.82 -21.76 6.51
N ILE A 239 5.46 -21.77 5.22
CA ILE A 239 6.34 -22.27 4.15
C ILE A 239 7.59 -21.39 4.06
N TYR A 240 7.47 -20.06 4.24
CA TYR A 240 8.61 -19.15 4.28
C TYR A 240 9.56 -19.49 5.43
N LEU A 241 9.05 -19.75 6.64
CA LEU A 241 9.89 -20.15 7.78
C LEU A 241 10.63 -21.46 7.50
N ILE A 242 9.98 -22.42 6.85
CA ILE A 242 10.61 -23.68 6.41
C ILE A 242 11.71 -23.40 5.39
N ALA A 243 11.42 -22.62 4.34
CA ALA A 243 12.40 -22.25 3.32
C ALA A 243 13.62 -21.53 3.93
N ARG A 244 13.39 -20.64 4.89
CA ARG A 244 14.43 -19.94 5.63
C ARG A 244 15.32 -20.91 6.42
N ASN A 245 14.73 -21.86 7.15
CA ASN A 245 15.48 -22.87 7.90
C ASN A 245 16.30 -23.79 6.98
N LEU A 246 15.72 -24.21 5.85
CA LEU A 246 16.44 -25.00 4.83
C LEU A 246 17.66 -24.25 4.29
N ALA A 247 17.49 -22.96 3.98
CA ALA A 247 18.58 -22.11 3.50
C ALA A 247 19.72 -21.99 4.53
N PHE A 248 19.39 -21.79 5.82
CA PHE A 248 20.41 -21.76 6.88
C PHE A 248 21.12 -23.10 7.09
N ASN A 249 20.41 -24.21 6.85
CA ASN A 249 20.97 -25.55 6.88
C ASN A 249 21.70 -25.93 5.57
N LYS A 250 22.00 -24.94 4.70
CA LYS A 250 22.68 -25.10 3.41
C LYS A 250 21.92 -25.95 2.38
N ASN A 251 20.65 -26.28 2.63
CA ASN A 251 19.79 -26.89 1.63
C ASN A 251 19.17 -25.78 0.75
N ASN A 252 20.02 -25.21 -0.10
CA ASN A 252 19.67 -24.07 -0.95
C ASN A 252 18.70 -24.44 -2.09
N GLU A 253 18.73 -25.69 -2.55
CA GLU A 253 17.88 -26.16 -3.65
C GLU A 253 16.41 -26.21 -3.22
N ASP A 254 16.10 -26.92 -2.13
CA ASP A 254 14.73 -26.99 -1.59
C ASP A 254 14.26 -25.61 -1.12
N ALA A 255 15.16 -24.80 -0.53
CA ALA A 255 14.83 -23.44 -0.12
C ALA A 255 14.45 -22.55 -1.31
N LEU A 256 15.20 -22.60 -2.42
CA LEU A 256 14.88 -21.85 -3.64
C LEU A 256 13.58 -22.36 -4.28
N LEU A 257 13.35 -23.68 -4.25
CA LEU A 257 12.13 -24.28 -4.76
C LEU A 257 10.90 -23.76 -4.00
N LEU A 258 10.94 -23.78 -2.66
CA LEU A 258 9.87 -23.23 -1.83
C LEU A 258 9.72 -21.71 -2.00
N CYS A 259 10.83 -20.98 -2.19
CA CYS A 259 10.75 -19.55 -2.50
C CYS A 259 10.02 -19.31 -3.82
N ASN A 260 10.33 -20.06 -4.87
CA ASN A 260 9.66 -19.97 -6.16
C ASN A 260 8.18 -20.34 -6.05
N TYR A 261 7.85 -21.38 -5.27
CA TYR A 261 6.47 -21.78 -5.01
C TYR A 261 5.67 -20.67 -4.33
N ILE A 262 6.20 -20.08 -3.25
CA ILE A 262 5.56 -18.93 -2.58
C ILE A 262 5.41 -17.74 -3.54
N LEU A 263 6.42 -17.45 -4.37
CA LEU A 263 6.38 -16.33 -5.32
C LEU A 263 5.43 -16.55 -6.51
N ASN A 264 5.13 -17.80 -6.87
CA ASN A 264 4.05 -18.11 -7.82
C ASN A 264 2.67 -17.82 -7.21
N ILE A 265 2.48 -18.07 -5.91
CA ILE A 265 1.22 -17.77 -5.20
C ILE A 265 1.09 -16.26 -4.96
N ASN A 266 2.14 -15.63 -4.44
CA ASN A 266 2.22 -14.20 -4.15
C ASN A 266 3.56 -13.62 -4.64
N SER A 267 3.53 -13.02 -5.83
CA SER A 267 4.71 -12.39 -6.43
C SER A 267 5.26 -11.20 -5.64
N ASN A 268 4.47 -10.58 -4.76
CA ASN A 268 4.91 -9.46 -3.91
C ASN A 268 5.27 -9.89 -2.48
N HIS A 269 5.52 -11.18 -2.23
CA HIS A 269 6.03 -11.63 -0.93
C HIS A 269 7.49 -11.20 -0.73
N PHE A 270 7.70 -10.00 -0.17
CA PHE A 270 9.02 -9.35 -0.09
C PHE A 270 10.03 -10.11 0.77
N ASP A 271 9.62 -10.74 1.88
CA ASP A 271 10.53 -11.56 2.71
C ASP A 271 11.09 -12.75 1.93
N THR A 272 10.21 -13.51 1.27
CA THR A 272 10.59 -14.64 0.40
C THR A 272 11.49 -14.20 -0.75
N ARG A 273 11.18 -13.07 -1.41
CA ARG A 273 12.00 -12.56 -2.51
C ARG A 273 13.39 -12.13 -2.02
N THR A 274 13.47 -11.51 -0.84
CA THR A 274 14.72 -11.13 -0.19
C THR A 274 15.52 -12.36 0.23
N LEU A 275 14.88 -13.39 0.78
CA LEU A 275 15.51 -14.68 1.09
C LEU A 275 16.08 -15.35 -0.17
N LYS A 276 15.28 -15.44 -1.25
CA LYS A 276 15.73 -15.96 -2.55
C LYS A 276 16.97 -15.21 -3.06
N ALA A 277 16.96 -13.88 -2.93
CA ALA A 277 18.11 -13.08 -3.32
C ALA A 277 19.35 -13.33 -2.45
N ARG A 278 19.18 -13.52 -1.13
CA ARG A 278 20.28 -13.89 -0.22
C ARG A 278 20.85 -15.27 -0.58
N ILE A 279 20.00 -16.24 -0.91
CA ILE A 279 20.47 -17.57 -1.37
C ILE A 279 21.28 -17.43 -2.65
N PHE A 280 20.83 -16.62 -3.63
CA PHE A 280 21.63 -16.35 -4.83
C PHE A 280 22.98 -15.71 -4.50
N ALA A 281 23.02 -14.75 -3.56
CA ALA A 281 24.27 -14.13 -3.15
C ALA A 281 25.22 -15.13 -2.47
N TRP A 282 24.71 -15.99 -1.59
CA TRP A 282 25.50 -17.05 -0.93
C TRP A 282 26.05 -18.06 -1.93
N SER A 283 25.32 -18.33 -3.02
CA SER A 283 25.77 -19.18 -4.13
C SER A 283 26.65 -18.44 -5.16
N GLY A 284 27.05 -17.20 -4.89
CA GLY A 284 27.90 -16.38 -5.78
C GLY A 284 27.18 -15.80 -7.01
N ASN A 285 25.88 -16.01 -7.15
CA ASN A 285 25.08 -15.46 -8.25
C ASN A 285 24.62 -14.03 -7.95
N PHE A 286 25.59 -13.11 -7.95
CA PHE A 286 25.37 -11.73 -7.52
C PHE A 286 24.42 -10.95 -8.44
N GLU A 287 24.39 -11.25 -9.73
CA GLU A 287 23.51 -10.57 -10.69
C GLU A 287 22.03 -10.90 -10.44
N LYS A 288 21.71 -12.20 -10.27
CA LYS A 288 20.33 -12.61 -9.93
C LYS A 288 19.91 -12.07 -8.56
N SER A 289 20.83 -12.05 -7.59
CA SER A 289 20.58 -11.44 -6.29
C SER A 289 20.26 -9.95 -6.38
N GLU A 290 21.08 -9.19 -7.12
CA GLU A 290 20.90 -7.75 -7.32
C GLU A 290 19.54 -7.44 -7.98
N LYS A 291 19.15 -8.23 -8.99
CA LYS A 291 17.87 -8.08 -9.69
C LYS A 291 16.68 -8.27 -8.74
N GLU A 292 16.69 -9.33 -7.93
CA GLU A 292 15.60 -9.63 -6.99
C GLU A 292 15.51 -8.56 -5.89
N LEU A 293 16.64 -8.10 -5.34
CA LEU A 293 16.65 -7.06 -4.30
C LEU A 293 16.24 -5.69 -4.82
N SER A 294 16.69 -5.33 -6.03
CA SER A 294 16.28 -4.08 -6.67
C SER A 294 14.77 -4.06 -6.89
N LEU A 295 14.18 -5.18 -7.33
CA LEU A 295 12.74 -5.31 -7.49
C LEU A 295 12.00 -5.12 -6.16
N VAL A 296 12.51 -5.67 -5.05
CA VAL A 296 11.92 -5.46 -3.71
C VAL A 296 11.98 -3.98 -3.33
N ILE A 297 13.12 -3.32 -3.49
CA ILE A 297 13.30 -1.89 -3.13
C ILE A 297 12.41 -0.98 -3.99
N GLU A 298 12.24 -1.29 -5.28
CA GLU A 298 11.37 -0.52 -6.18
C GLU A 298 9.88 -0.69 -5.87
N ARG A 299 9.48 -1.91 -5.47
CA ARG A 299 8.07 -2.22 -5.19
C ARG A 299 7.65 -1.86 -3.76
N ASN A 300 8.58 -1.93 -2.81
CA ASN A 300 8.38 -1.55 -1.42
C ASN A 300 9.60 -0.76 -0.90
N PRO A 301 9.64 0.56 -1.18
CA PRO A 301 10.74 1.43 -0.75
C PRO A 301 10.96 1.48 0.77
N SER A 302 9.96 1.10 1.57
CA SER A 302 10.03 1.06 3.03
C SER A 302 10.60 -0.25 3.60
N TYR A 303 10.83 -1.27 2.77
CA TYR A 303 11.28 -2.58 3.25
C TYR A 303 12.78 -2.60 3.56
N GLN A 304 13.11 -2.33 4.83
CA GLN A 304 14.48 -2.11 5.31
C GLN A 304 15.43 -3.29 5.03
N ASP A 305 14.96 -4.52 5.16
CA ASP A 305 15.77 -5.74 5.02
C ASP A 305 16.38 -5.89 3.62
N ALA A 306 15.71 -5.41 2.58
CA ALA A 306 16.25 -5.43 1.22
C ALA A 306 17.45 -4.47 1.05
N TYR A 307 17.45 -3.33 1.75
CA TYR A 307 18.60 -2.42 1.74
C TYR A 307 19.81 -3.04 2.44
N PHE A 308 19.60 -3.70 3.59
CA PHE A 308 20.70 -4.41 4.25
C PHE A 308 21.22 -5.56 3.37
N ALA A 309 20.32 -6.36 2.78
CA ALA A 309 20.70 -7.45 1.90
C ALA A 309 21.50 -6.99 0.66
N ILE A 310 21.10 -5.88 0.02
CA ILE A 310 21.80 -5.40 -1.17
C ILE A 310 23.13 -4.70 -0.83
N LEU A 311 23.24 -4.09 0.35
CA LEU A 311 24.51 -3.56 0.85
C LEU A 311 25.50 -4.69 1.19
N ASP A 312 25.02 -5.77 1.83
CA ASP A 312 25.81 -6.99 2.06
C ASP A 312 26.27 -7.60 0.73
N LEU A 313 25.37 -7.68 -0.26
CA LEU A 313 25.69 -8.14 -1.62
C LEU A 313 26.81 -7.30 -2.25
N TYR A 314 26.70 -5.97 -2.20
CA TYR A 314 27.71 -5.08 -2.77
C TYR A 314 29.04 -5.12 -2.03
N TRP A 315 29.01 -5.45 -0.74
CA TRP A 315 30.20 -5.69 0.04
C TRP A 315 30.92 -6.96 -0.43
N TRP A 316 30.19 -8.06 -0.58
CA TRP A 316 30.73 -9.33 -1.03
C TRP A 316 31.29 -9.28 -2.46
N ASN A 317 30.68 -8.49 -3.36
CA ASN A 317 31.12 -8.38 -4.75
C ASN A 317 31.95 -7.11 -5.07
N LYS A 318 32.40 -6.38 -4.04
CA LYS A 318 33.28 -5.20 -4.13
C LYS A 318 32.73 -4.09 -5.04
N LYS A 319 31.46 -3.69 -4.87
CA LYS A 319 30.80 -2.59 -5.62
C LYS A 319 30.52 -1.36 -4.75
N PRO A 320 31.55 -0.61 -4.30
CA PRO A 320 31.39 0.50 -3.37
C PRO A 320 30.54 1.65 -3.92
N ILE A 321 30.62 1.94 -5.23
CA ILE A 321 29.83 3.01 -5.87
C ILE A 321 28.34 2.68 -5.83
N LYS A 322 27.97 1.43 -6.17
CA LYS A 322 26.58 0.98 -6.10
C LYS A 322 26.05 0.99 -4.66
N ALA A 323 26.88 0.61 -3.69
CA ALA A 323 26.52 0.69 -2.27
C ALA A 323 26.21 2.14 -1.84
N GLN A 324 27.03 3.12 -2.25
CA GLN A 324 26.76 4.54 -1.98
C GLN A 324 25.43 5.00 -2.58
N ILE A 325 25.14 4.62 -3.83
CA ILE A 325 23.86 4.96 -4.49
C ILE A 325 22.67 4.39 -3.71
N ILE A 326 22.76 3.13 -3.28
CA ILE A 326 21.69 2.53 -2.47
C ILE A 326 21.56 3.22 -1.10
N ALA A 327 22.65 3.60 -0.45
CA ALA A 327 22.57 4.31 0.82
C ALA A 327 21.87 5.67 0.68
N VAL A 328 22.16 6.41 -0.38
CA VAL A 328 21.43 7.66 -0.69
C VAL A 328 19.95 7.36 -0.96
N LYS A 329 19.65 6.30 -1.73
CA LYS A 329 18.27 5.87 -2.00
C LYS A 329 17.54 5.49 -0.70
N ALA A 330 18.20 4.80 0.22
CA ALA A 330 17.68 4.45 1.54
C ALA A 330 17.37 5.70 2.39
N GLN A 331 18.22 6.72 2.31
CA GLN A 331 18.02 8.01 2.98
C GLN A 331 16.81 8.77 2.42
N LEU A 332 16.66 8.79 1.09
CA LEU A 332 15.53 9.45 0.43
C LEU A 332 14.20 8.73 0.68
N ASN A 333 14.22 7.40 0.69
CA ASN A 333 13.00 6.60 0.84
C ASN A 333 12.53 6.48 2.30
N LEU A 334 13.44 6.58 3.27
CA LEU A 334 13.14 6.42 4.70
C LEU A 334 13.79 7.53 5.55
N PRO A 335 13.52 8.82 5.28
CA PRO A 335 14.23 9.93 5.91
C PRO A 335 14.01 10.04 7.42
N ASN A 336 12.88 9.53 7.92
CA ASN A 336 12.49 9.64 9.33
C ASN A 336 12.90 8.41 10.17
N GLU A 337 13.45 7.35 9.55
CA GLU A 337 13.86 6.13 10.25
C GLU A 337 15.27 6.27 10.83
N ILE A 338 15.41 7.02 11.93
CA ILE A 338 16.72 7.41 12.49
C ILE A 338 17.63 6.20 12.74
N GLN A 339 17.10 5.13 13.33
CA GLN A 339 17.90 3.94 13.65
C GLN A 339 18.34 3.20 12.37
N PHE A 340 17.45 3.09 11.39
CA PHE A 340 17.78 2.53 10.09
C PHE A 340 18.86 3.34 9.38
N GLN A 341 18.75 4.67 9.34
CA GLN A 341 19.75 5.54 8.73
C GLN A 341 21.13 5.39 9.40
N LYS A 342 21.17 5.29 10.74
CA LYS A 342 22.41 4.98 11.47
C LYS A 342 23.01 3.64 11.02
N ASN A 343 22.18 2.61 10.88
CA ASN A 343 22.62 1.28 10.44
C ASN A 343 23.13 1.29 8.98
N ILE A 344 22.50 2.04 8.08
CA ILE A 344 22.97 2.23 6.70
C ILE A 344 24.35 2.90 6.68
N LEU A 345 24.56 3.95 7.50
CA LEU A 345 25.87 4.60 7.61
C LEU A 345 26.95 3.64 8.15
N ILE A 346 26.61 2.79 9.12
CA ILE A 346 27.52 1.75 9.63
C ILE A 346 27.87 0.75 8.53
N ALA A 347 26.89 0.29 7.75
CA ALA A 347 27.13 -0.62 6.63
C ALA A 347 28.05 0.00 5.58
N ILE A 348 27.86 1.29 5.24
CA ILE A 348 28.70 2.01 4.28
C ILE A 348 30.13 2.23 4.78
N LYS A 349 30.34 2.43 6.09
CA LYS A 349 31.70 2.59 6.65
C LYS A 349 32.61 1.40 6.34
N ARG A 350 32.05 0.18 6.22
CA ARG A 350 32.81 -1.04 5.87
C ARG A 350 33.56 -0.85 4.53
N PHE A 351 32.97 -0.17 3.54
CA PHE A 351 33.60 0.11 2.25
C PHE A 351 34.82 1.04 2.31
N LYS A 352 34.96 1.84 3.38
CA LYS A 352 36.13 2.73 3.56
C LYS A 352 37.33 2.00 4.17
N THR A 353 37.10 1.00 5.02
CA THR A 353 38.19 0.24 5.67
C THR A 353 38.89 -0.74 4.72
N ASN A 354 38.19 -1.23 3.69
CA ASN A 354 38.77 -2.17 2.70
C ASN A 354 39.59 -1.50 1.57
N LEU A 355 39.64 -0.17 1.51
CA LEU A 355 40.51 0.56 0.57
C LEU A 355 41.92 0.81 1.15
N ALA A 356 42.17 0.43 2.41
CA ALA A 356 43.41 0.70 3.14
C ALA A 356 44.31 -0.54 3.36
N SER A 357 44.05 -1.67 2.69
CA SER A 357 44.89 -2.87 2.83
C SER A 357 45.46 -3.30 1.48
N PRO A 358 46.78 -3.15 1.23
CA PRO A 358 47.42 -3.74 0.08
C PRO A 358 47.69 -5.23 0.33
N ALA A 359 47.33 -6.06 -0.64
CA ALA A 359 47.79 -7.44 -0.90
C ALA A 359 47.87 -8.45 0.27
N GLY A 360 47.13 -9.56 0.11
CA GLY A 360 47.51 -10.86 0.68
C GLY A 360 46.74 -11.29 1.93
N GLU A 361 45.73 -12.14 1.75
CA GLU A 361 45.67 -13.51 2.29
C GLU A 361 44.22 -14.01 2.27
N SER A 362 44.03 -15.09 1.51
CA SER A 362 42.85 -15.94 1.58
C SER A 362 42.74 -16.58 2.96
N ARG A 363 41.57 -16.49 3.61
CA ARG A 363 41.17 -17.47 4.61
C ARG A 363 39.73 -17.89 4.38
N HIS A 364 39.60 -18.93 3.54
CA HIS A 364 38.60 -19.96 3.76
C HIS A 364 38.99 -20.75 5.01
N LYS A 365 38.08 -20.87 5.98
CA LYS A 365 37.79 -22.09 6.74
C LYS A 365 36.35 -22.01 7.24
#